data_AF-A0A819X5G1-F1
#
_entry.id   AF-A0A819X5G1-F1
#
_cell.length_a   1.000
_cell.length_b   1.000
_cell.length_c   1.000
_cell.angle_alpha   90.00
_cell.angle_beta   90.00
_cell.angle_gamma   90.00
#
_symmetry.space_group_name_H-M   'P 1'
#
loop_
_entity.id
_entity.type
_entity.pdbx_description
1 polymer ?
#
loop_
_entity_poly.entity_id
_entity_poly.type
_entity_poly.pdbx_seq_one_letter_code
_entity_poly.pdbx_strand_id
1 'polypeptide(L)'
;EFKERRRQFQQAPRVIVSYRKPPEELKDMYEACIDDSISYLTFVPFPHHTKEVARDNTIKLIHTLRNYFHYHIKCCTICACLHAHMRYKTNEFLRRLS
;
A
#
# COMPACT_ATOMS: atom_id res chain seq x y z
N GLU A 1 8.27 3.22 2.11
CA GLU A 1 7.85 1.83 1.82
C GLU A 1 7.76 1.50 0.33
N PHE A 2 6.64 1.62 -0.40
CA PHE A 2 6.54 1.08 -1.79
C PHE A 2 7.46 1.76 -2.83
N LYS A 3 7.69 3.08 -2.74
CA LYS A 3 8.71 3.76 -3.57
C LYS A 3 10.14 3.29 -3.25
N GLU A 4 10.39 2.81 -2.03
CA GLU A 4 11.70 2.37 -1.55
C GLU A 4 11.95 0.87 -1.75
N ARG A 5 10.90 0.05 -1.93
CA ARG A 5 11.02 -1.39 -2.23
C ARG A 5 11.80 -1.66 -3.53
N ARG A 6 11.86 -0.70 -4.45
CA ARG A 6 12.73 -0.76 -5.63
C ARG A 6 14.22 -0.83 -5.29
N ARG A 7 14.64 -0.30 -4.13
CA ARG A 7 16.03 -0.41 -3.66
C ARG A 7 16.36 -1.81 -3.18
N GLN A 8 15.36 -2.58 -2.73
CA GLN A 8 15.54 -3.96 -2.24
C GLN A 8 15.30 -5.02 -3.32
N PHE A 9 14.40 -4.77 -4.28
CA PHE A 9 14.08 -5.71 -5.36
C PHE A 9 14.14 -5.00 -6.72
N GLN A 10 15.24 -5.18 -7.44
CA GLN A 10 15.46 -4.54 -8.74
C GLN A 10 14.47 -4.99 -9.83
N GLN A 11 13.90 -6.20 -9.71
CA GLN A 11 12.98 -6.76 -10.70
C GLN A 11 11.51 -6.43 -10.46
N ALA A 12 11.17 -5.74 -9.37
CA ALA A 12 9.80 -5.44 -8.99
C ALA A 12 9.13 -4.37 -9.90
N PRO A 13 7.80 -4.44 -10.09
CA PRO A 13 7.07 -3.47 -10.90
C PRO A 13 7.20 -2.06 -10.32
N ARG A 14 7.20 -1.04 -11.20
CA ARG A 14 7.24 0.35 -10.73
C ARG A 14 5.89 0.71 -10.13
N VAL A 15 5.92 1.37 -8.98
CA VAL A 15 4.73 1.91 -8.33
C VAL A 15 4.84 3.43 -8.29
N ILE A 16 3.86 4.11 -8.87
CA ILE A 16 3.73 5.57 -8.83
C ILE A 16 2.49 5.87 -7.98
N VAL A 17 2.66 6.77 -7.01
CA VAL A 17 1.58 7.22 -6.14
C VAL A 17 1.32 8.67 -6.49
N SER A 18 0.08 8.95 -6.88
CA SER A 18 -0.41 10.30 -7.16
C SER A 18 -1.55 10.59 -6.20
N TYR A 19 -1.37 11.62 -5.37
CA TYR A 19 -2.38 12.07 -4.43
C TYR A 19 -3.25 13.12 -5.10
N ARG A 20 -4.58 13.00 -4.97
CA ARG A 20 -5.60 13.99 -5.39
C ARG A 20 -5.71 14.27 -6.89
N LYS A 21 -4.63 14.14 -7.64
CA LYS A 21 -4.59 14.39 -9.09
C LYS A 21 -4.58 13.06 -9.84
N PRO A 22 -5.54 12.83 -10.74
CA PRO A 22 -5.50 11.67 -11.61
C PRO A 22 -4.26 11.75 -12.52
N PRO A 23 -3.65 10.61 -12.85
CA PRO A 23 -2.65 10.52 -13.91
C PRO A 23 -3.18 11.12 -15.21
N GLU A 24 -2.30 11.68 -16.03
CA GLU A 24 -2.68 12.33 -17.29
C GLU A 24 -3.43 11.41 -18.25
N GLU A 25 -3.10 10.11 -18.21
CA GLU A 25 -3.75 9.03 -18.95
C GLU A 25 -5.25 8.84 -18.61
N LEU A 26 -5.66 9.30 -17.42
CA LEU A 26 -7.01 9.13 -16.89
C LEU A 26 -7.80 10.45 -16.86
N LYS A 27 -7.20 11.58 -17.26
CA LYS A 27 -7.88 12.90 -17.25
C LYS A 27 -9.13 12.94 -18.14
N ASP A 28 -9.13 12.20 -19.24
CA ASP A 28 -10.23 12.19 -20.21
C ASP A 28 -11.29 11.10 -19.95
N MET A 29 -11.12 10.31 -18.89
CA MET A 29 -12.12 9.32 -18.49
C MET A 29 -13.13 9.92 -17.51
N TYR A 30 -14.42 9.75 -17.83
CA TYR A 30 -15.56 10.28 -17.07
C TYR A 30 -15.58 9.85 -15.59
N GLU A 31 -14.88 8.76 -15.23
CA GLU A 31 -14.83 8.21 -13.88
C GLU A 31 -13.66 8.75 -13.01
N ALA A 32 -12.91 9.74 -13.49
CA ALA A 32 -11.84 10.34 -12.71
C ALA A 32 -12.41 11.23 -11.58
N CYS A 33 -12.80 10.61 -10.46
CA CYS A 33 -13.20 11.32 -9.25
C CYS A 33 -12.02 12.06 -8.61
N ILE A 34 -12.05 13.39 -8.73
CA ILE A 34 -11.13 14.28 -8.02
C ILE A 34 -11.72 14.56 -6.64
N ASP A 35 -11.35 13.73 -5.66
CA ASP A 35 -11.72 13.94 -4.25
C ASP A 35 -10.47 13.92 -3.35
N ASP A 36 -10.52 14.63 -2.23
CA ASP A 36 -9.39 14.75 -1.29
C ASP A 36 -9.06 13.40 -0.60
N SER A 37 -10.05 12.52 -0.45
CA SER A 37 -9.87 11.19 0.13
C SER A 37 -9.33 10.15 -0.86
N ILE A 38 -9.22 10.50 -2.14
CA ILE A 38 -8.84 9.57 -3.21
C ILE A 38 -7.37 9.75 -3.59
N SER A 39 -6.66 8.62 -3.62
CA SER A 39 -5.28 8.53 -4.06
C SER A 39 -5.17 7.49 -5.17
N TYR A 40 -4.50 7.86 -6.26
CA TYR A 40 -4.27 6.99 -7.40
C TYR A 40 -2.95 6.23 -7.22
N LEU A 41 -3.02 4.93 -7.43
CA LEU A 41 -1.87 4.04 -7.37
C LEU A 41 -1.68 3.37 -8.73
N THR A 42 -0.66 3.80 -9.46
CA THR A 42 -0.36 3.30 -10.81
C THR A 42 0.77 2.29 -10.75
N PHE A 43 0.52 1.08 -11.25
CA PHE A 43 1.53 0.04 -11.42
C PHE A 43 1.97 0.00 -12.88
N VAL A 44 3.28 0.06 -13.11
CA VAL A 44 3.87 -0.12 -14.43
C VAL A 44 4.57 -1.48 -14.45
N PRO A 45 3.89 -2.54 -14.91
CA PRO A 45 4.50 -3.85 -15.06
C PRO A 45 5.46 -3.85 -16.25
N PHE A 46 6.57 -4.58 -16.09
CA PHE A 46 7.50 -4.87 -17.17
C PHE A 46 7.14 -6.16 -17.92
N PRO A 47 7.64 -6.37 -19.16
CA PRO A 47 7.31 -7.54 -19.99
C PRO A 47 7.59 -8.91 -19.33
N HIS A 48 8.50 -8.99 -18.36
CA HIS A 48 8.76 -10.22 -17.61
C HIS A 48 7.64 -10.60 -16.62
N HIS A 49 6.78 -9.67 -16.23
CA HIS A 49 5.62 -9.92 -15.37
C HIS A 49 4.39 -10.40 -16.15
N THR A 50 4.37 -10.16 -17.47
CA THR A 50 3.28 -10.57 -18.37
C THR A 50 3.55 -11.88 -19.10
N LYS A 51 4.70 -12.52 -18.84
CA LYS A 51 5.00 -13.87 -19.34
C LYS A 51 3.98 -14.87 -18.80
N GLU A 52 3.61 -15.86 -19.62
CA GLU A 52 2.57 -16.84 -19.31
C GLU A 52 2.77 -17.54 -17.96
N VAL A 53 4.02 -17.86 -17.61
CA VAL A 53 4.40 -18.51 -16.35
C VAL A 53 4.17 -17.61 -15.11
N ALA A 54 4.32 -16.29 -15.26
CA ALA A 54 4.25 -15.33 -14.15
C ALA A 54 2.92 -14.55 -14.12
N ARG A 55 2.09 -14.68 -15.17
CA ARG A 55 0.86 -13.92 -15.37
C ARG A 55 -0.14 -14.17 -14.24
N ASP A 56 -0.43 -15.44 -13.94
CA ASP A 56 -1.46 -15.80 -12.96
C ASP A 56 -1.08 -15.35 -11.54
N ASN A 57 0.21 -15.48 -11.19
CA ASN A 57 0.74 -14.97 -9.92
C ASN A 57 0.64 -13.44 -9.85
N THR A 58 0.98 -12.73 -10.93
CA THR A 58 0.90 -11.26 -10.98
C THR A 58 -0.54 -10.78 -10.85
N ILE A 59 -1.47 -11.43 -11.55
CA ILE A 59 -2.91 -11.15 -11.47
C ILE A 59 -3.42 -11.34 -10.03
N LYS A 60 -3.07 -12.46 -9.38
CA LYS A 60 -3.47 -12.75 -8.00
C LYS A 60 -2.93 -11.70 -7.01
N LEU A 61 -1.69 -11.25 -7.20
CA LEU A 61 -1.08 -10.21 -6.37
C LEU A 61 -1.78 -8.87 -6.54
N ILE A 62 -2.09 -8.47 -7.78
CA ILE A 62 -2.81 -7.22 -8.06
C ILE A 62 -4.23 -7.27 -7.50
N HIS A 63 -4.95 -8.40 -7.63
CA HIS A 63 -6.30 -8.53 -7.08
C HIS A 63 -6.35 -8.47 -5.56
N THR A 64 -5.39 -9.07 -4.87
CA THR A 64 -5.35 -9.05 -3.40
C THR A 64 -4.82 -7.74 -2.83
N LEU A 65 -4.19 -6.89 -3.65
CA LEU A 65 -3.56 -5.64 -3.24
C LEU A 65 -4.50 -4.69 -2.50
N ARG A 66 -5.74 -4.52 -2.98
CA ARG A 66 -6.73 -3.63 -2.33
C ARG A 66 -7.00 -4.09 -0.89
N ASN A 67 -7.24 -5.38 -0.71
CA ASN A 67 -7.50 -5.98 0.60
C ASN A 67 -6.24 -5.94 1.48
N TYR A 68 -5.07 -6.13 0.89
CA TYR A 68 -3.79 -6.05 1.57
C TYR A 68 -3.51 -4.64 2.13
N PHE A 69 -3.71 -3.59 1.33
CA PHE A 69 -3.58 -2.20 1.77
C PHE A 69 -4.58 -1.87 2.89
N HIS A 70 -5.84 -2.23 2.68
CA HIS A 70 -6.88 -1.99 3.68
C HIS A 70 -6.57 -2.71 5.00
N TYR A 71 -6.14 -3.97 4.93
CA TYR A 71 -5.75 -4.75 6.10
C TYR A 71 -4.50 -4.19 6.80
N HIS A 72 -3.46 -3.81 6.06
CA HIS A 72 -2.23 -3.29 6.64
C HIS A 72 -2.43 -1.90 7.26
N ILE A 73 -3.22 -1.02 6.65
CA ILE A 73 -3.58 0.26 7.27
C ILE A 73 -4.37 0.01 8.56
N LYS A 74 -5.35 -0.90 8.56
CA LYS A 74 -6.07 -1.27 9.79
C LYS A 74 -5.15 -1.88 10.86
N CYS A 75 -4.21 -2.75 10.48
CA CYS A 75 -3.30 -3.41 11.41
C CYS A 75 -2.29 -2.42 12.02
N CYS A 76 -1.72 -1.55 11.19
CA CYS A 76 -0.73 -0.55 11.60
C CYS A 76 -1.37 0.61 12.38
N THR A 77 -2.55 1.07 11.99
CA THR A 77 -3.17 2.27 12.56
C THR A 77 -4.20 1.97 13.66
N ILE A 78 -4.81 0.77 13.75
CA ILE A 78 -5.94 0.52 14.69
C ILE A 78 -5.73 -0.58 15.73
N CYS A 79 -4.96 -1.66 15.53
CA CYS A 79 -5.04 -2.78 16.50
C CYS A 79 -3.74 -3.30 17.13
N ALA A 80 -2.60 -3.37 16.43
CA ALA A 80 -1.49 -4.17 16.94
C ALA A 80 -0.33 -3.32 17.46
N CYS A 81 0.25 -2.46 16.62
CA CYS A 81 1.53 -1.83 16.95
C CYS A 81 1.38 -0.63 17.90
N LEU A 82 0.48 0.32 17.58
CA LEU A 82 0.21 1.48 18.44
C LEU A 82 -0.45 1.08 19.76
N HIS A 83 -1.45 0.19 19.72
CA HIS A 83 -2.11 -0.29 20.94
C HIS A 83 -1.17 -1.09 21.85
N ALA A 84 -0.27 -1.92 21.29
CA ALA A 84 0.76 -2.59 22.06
C ALA A 84 1.77 -1.59 22.65
N HIS A 85 2.17 -0.57 21.88
CA HIS A 85 3.05 0.47 22.39
C HIS A 85 2.43 1.26 23.54
N MET A 86 1.15 1.64 23.42
CA MET A 86 0.43 2.32 24.49
C MET A 86 0.29 1.43 25.73
N ARG A 87 -0.06 0.14 25.57
CA ARG A 87 -0.11 -0.83 26.68
C ARG A 87 1.24 -1.07 27.33
N TYR A 88 2.33 -1.06 26.56
CA TYR A 88 3.69 -1.19 27.08
C TYR A 88 4.06 0.04 27.94
N LYS A 89 3.82 1.25 27.43
CA LYS A 89 4.03 2.50 28.16
C LYS A 89 3.20 2.54 29.46
N THR A 90 1.92 2.17 29.41
CA THR A 90 1.06 2.11 30.61
C THR A 90 1.57 1.12 31.66
N ASN A 91 2.07 -0.04 31.23
CA ASN A 91 2.70 -1.01 32.16
C ASN A 91 3.97 -0.46 32.80
N GLU A 92 4.78 0.28 32.05
CA GLU A 92 6.00 0.90 32.60
C GLU A 92 5.66 1.96 33.67
N PHE A 93 4.60 2.73 33.46
CA PHE A 93 4.11 3.69 34.45
C PHE A 93 3.55 3.00 35.69
N LEU A 94 2.76 1.93 35.53
CA LEU A 94 2.22 1.16 36.66
C LEU A 94 3.32 0.54 37.53
N ARG A 95 4.41 0.03 36.93
CA ARG A 95 5.54 -0.54 37.68
C ARG A 95 6.38 0.46 38.48
N ARG A 96 6.32 1.75 38.13
CA ARG A 96 7.00 2.80 38.91
C ARG A 96 6.12 3.33 40.06
N LEU A 97 4.81 3.13 39.99
CA LEU A 97 3.84 3.56 41.01
C LEU A 97 3.58 2.51 42.09
N SER A 98 3.86 1.24 41.80
CA SER A 98 3.88 0.13 42.77
C SER A 98 5.26 -0.01 43.42
#